data_AF-A0AAW1EUM7-F1
#
_entry.id   AF-A0AAW1EUM7-F1
#
_cell.length_a   1.000
_cell.length_b   1.000
_cell.length_c   1.000
_cell.angle_alpha   90.00
_cell.angle_beta   90.00
_cell.angle_gamma   90.00
#
_symmetry.space_group_name_H-M   'P 1'
#
loop_
_entity.id
_entity.type
_entity.pdbx_description
1 polymer ?
#
loop_
_entity_poly.entity_id
_entity_poly.type
_entity_poly.pdbx_seq_one_letter_code
_entity_poly.pdbx_strand_id
1 'polypeptide(L)'
;MSRLFFLRKLRCFNVCSKMLEMFYRSVVTSSLYFAVVCWGSSIGAGDTNRLNKLVKKAGSIIGCKLDCPEEVVERRTLKKLLSILDNPDHPLHHLLQGQRSTFSNRLIQLRCHKDRHSRTFLPSAIRL
;
A
#
# COMPACT_ATOMS: atom_id res chain seq x y z
N MET A 1 23.96 -5.79 5.80
CA MET A 1 22.73 -5.88 6.64
C MET A 1 21.66 -6.71 5.93
N SER A 2 21.21 -7.82 6.52
CA SER A 2 20.19 -8.70 5.91
C SER A 2 18.79 -8.10 6.03
N ARG A 3 17.99 -8.17 4.95
CA ARG A 3 16.52 -7.92 5.01
C ARG A 3 15.88 -8.82 6.08
N LEU A 4 14.95 -8.28 6.86
CA LEU A 4 14.22 -8.98 7.96
C LEU A 4 15.08 -9.36 9.18
N PHE A 5 16.20 -8.68 9.45
CA PHE A 5 17.08 -8.95 10.60
C PHE A 5 16.31 -8.97 11.94
N PHE A 6 15.54 -7.93 12.23
CA PHE A 6 14.79 -7.83 13.49
C PHE A 6 13.77 -8.95 13.65
N LEU A 7 13.07 -9.34 12.59
CA LEU A 7 12.13 -10.46 12.63
C LEU A 7 12.83 -11.77 12.99
N ARG A 8 14.00 -12.05 12.42
CA ARG A 8 14.78 -13.24 12.77
C ARG A 8 15.27 -13.17 14.21
N LYS A 9 15.76 -12.00 14.63
CA LYS A 9 16.27 -11.81 15.99
C LYS A 9 15.18 -12.00 17.04
N LEU A 10 13.99 -11.43 16.82
CA LEU A 10 12.82 -11.63 17.68
C LEU A 10 12.38 -13.10 17.72
N ARG A 11 12.43 -13.80 16.59
CA ARG A 11 12.14 -15.25 16.55
C ARG A 11 13.15 -16.05 17.39
N CYS A 12 14.43 -15.69 17.39
CA CYS A 12 15.44 -16.34 18.25
C CYS A 12 15.17 -16.12 19.75
N PHE A 13 14.47 -15.06 20.13
CA PHE A 13 14.03 -14.83 21.51
C PHE A 13 12.72 -15.54 21.86
N ASN A 14 12.27 -16.50 21.03
CA ASN A 14 11.01 -17.24 21.23
C ASN A 14 9.76 -16.34 21.33
N VAL A 15 9.78 -15.16 20.73
CA VAL A 15 8.59 -14.31 20.62
C VAL A 15 7.52 -15.06 19.83
N CYS A 16 6.29 -15.09 20.37
CA CYS A 16 5.19 -15.84 19.78
C CYS A 16 4.84 -15.30 18.38
N SER A 17 4.33 -16.18 17.51
CA SER A 17 4.00 -15.83 16.12
C SER A 17 3.03 -14.65 16.03
N LYS A 18 2.11 -14.50 16.99
CA LYS A 18 1.16 -13.38 17.00
C LYS A 18 1.86 -12.03 17.17
N MET A 19 2.81 -11.95 18.09
CA MET A 19 3.55 -10.71 18.34
C MET A 19 4.51 -10.38 17.18
N LEU A 20 5.12 -11.40 16.56
CA LEU A 20 5.91 -11.22 15.33
C LEU A 20 5.06 -10.72 14.15
N GLU A 21 3.83 -11.23 14.00
CA GLU A 21 2.86 -10.76 13.01
C GLU A 21 2.52 -9.29 13.24
N MET A 22 2.25 -8.89 14.49
CA MET A 22 1.98 -7.49 14.85
C MET A 22 3.18 -6.59 14.57
N PHE A 23 4.40 -7.03 14.88
CA PHE A 23 5.63 -6.30 14.55
C PHE A 23 5.79 -6.11 13.03
N TYR A 24 5.58 -7.17 12.25
CA TYR A 24 5.64 -7.10 10.78
C TYR A 24 4.60 -6.13 10.22
N ARG A 25 3.35 -6.23 10.66
CA ARG A 25 2.24 -5.36 10.23
C ARG A 25 2.48 -3.90 10.62
N SER A 26 3.05 -3.63 11.79
CA SER A 26 3.26 -2.27 12.29
C SER A 26 4.47 -1.56 11.68
N VAL A 27 5.55 -2.29 11.38
CA VAL A 27 6.81 -1.69 10.89
C VAL A 27 7.01 -1.92 9.40
N VAL A 28 6.96 -3.19 8.96
CA VAL A 28 7.31 -3.54 7.58
C VAL A 28 6.16 -3.14 6.65
N THR A 29 4.93 -3.53 6.99
CA THR A 29 3.77 -3.20 6.16
C THR A 29 3.51 -1.70 6.10
N SER A 30 3.67 -0.95 7.20
CA SER A 30 3.47 0.51 7.20
C SER A 30 4.51 1.23 6.34
N SER A 31 5.79 0.84 6.43
CA SER A 31 6.87 1.43 5.62
C SER A 31 6.68 1.14 4.13
N LEU A 32 6.35 -0.11 3.78
CA LEU A 32 6.08 -0.49 2.40
C LEU A 32 4.88 0.27 1.85
N TYR A 33 3.81 0.39 2.65
CA TYR A 33 2.63 1.12 2.26
C TYR A 33 2.91 2.61 2.02
N PHE A 34 3.64 3.27 2.94
CA PHE A 34 4.03 4.66 2.75
C PHE A 34 4.80 4.85 1.44
N ALA A 35 5.78 3.98 1.17
CA ALA A 35 6.54 4.01 -0.07
C ALA A 35 5.64 3.81 -1.31
N VAL A 36 4.70 2.86 -1.26
CA VAL A 36 3.80 2.58 -2.37
C VAL A 36 2.84 3.75 -2.63
N VAL A 37 2.27 4.37 -1.59
CA VAL A 37 1.43 5.57 -1.76
C VAL A 37 2.23 6.72 -2.38
N CYS A 38 3.48 6.91 -1.96
CA CYS A 38 4.34 7.96 -2.50
C CYS A 38 4.76 7.71 -3.95
N TRP A 39 4.98 6.45 -4.33
CA TRP A 39 5.41 6.07 -5.69
C TRP A 39 4.24 5.79 -6.65
N GLY A 40 3.02 5.61 -6.12
CA GLY A 40 1.84 5.18 -6.88
C GLY A 40 2.04 3.81 -7.54
N SER A 41 1.46 3.61 -8.73
CA SER A 41 1.63 2.41 -9.56
C SER A 41 2.94 2.40 -10.36
N SER A 42 3.96 3.15 -9.93
CA SER A 42 5.28 3.14 -10.58
C SER A 42 6.10 1.88 -10.26
N ILE A 43 5.58 0.99 -9.41
CA ILE A 43 6.22 -0.28 -9.06
C ILE A 43 6.09 -1.25 -10.25
N GLY A 44 7.22 -1.59 -10.86
CA GLY A 44 7.28 -2.56 -11.95
C GLY A 44 7.16 -4.01 -11.47
N ALA A 45 6.87 -4.93 -12.38
CA ALA A 45 6.71 -6.37 -12.08
C ALA A 45 7.92 -6.98 -11.34
N GLY A 46 9.14 -6.50 -11.64
CA GLY A 46 10.35 -6.92 -10.93
C GLY A 46 10.34 -6.56 -9.45
N ASP A 47 9.91 -5.35 -9.10
CA ASP A 47 9.81 -4.89 -7.72
C ASP A 47 8.66 -5.57 -6.98
N THR A 48 7.52 -5.77 -7.64
CA THR A 48 6.40 -6.57 -7.15
C THR A 48 6.85 -8.00 -6.79
N ASN A 49 7.65 -8.65 -7.66
CA ASN A 49 8.20 -9.97 -7.38
C ASN A 49 9.19 -9.94 -6.18
N ARG A 50 10.02 -8.89 -6.07
CA ARG A 50 10.94 -8.70 -4.92
C ARG A 50 10.19 -8.50 -3.61
N LEU A 51 9.04 -7.80 -3.63
CA LEU A 51 8.16 -7.64 -2.48
C LEU A 51 7.52 -8.97 -2.11
N ASN A 52 6.93 -9.68 -3.07
CA ASN A 52 6.34 -11.01 -2.83
C ASN A 52 7.32 -12.00 -2.21
N LYS A 53 8.57 -12.04 -2.69
CA LYS A 53 9.63 -12.86 -2.09
C LYS A 53 9.93 -12.45 -0.65
N LEU A 54 9.92 -11.15 -0.34
CA LEU A 54 10.11 -10.65 1.03
C LEU A 54 8.95 -11.06 1.94
N VAL A 55 7.71 -10.89 1.49
CA VAL A 55 6.50 -11.26 2.24
C VAL A 55 6.50 -12.76 2.52
N LYS A 56 6.77 -13.60 1.51
CA LYS A 56 6.89 -15.07 1.69
C LYS A 56 7.95 -15.43 2.72
N LYS A 57 9.13 -14.79 2.67
CA LYS A 57 10.21 -15.04 3.63
C LYS A 57 9.85 -14.57 5.04
N ALA A 58 9.15 -13.45 5.18
CA ALA A 58 8.65 -12.99 6.46
C ALA A 58 7.60 -13.96 7.04
N GLY A 59 6.66 -14.44 6.22
CA GLY A 59 5.68 -15.44 6.63
C GLY A 59 6.31 -16.74 7.11
N SER A 60 7.38 -17.19 6.44
CA SER A 60 8.16 -18.36 6.88
C SER A 60 8.83 -18.16 8.24
N ILE A 61 9.34 -16.95 8.56
CA ILE A 61 9.93 -16.65 9.87
C ILE A 61 8.86 -16.60 10.98
N ILE A 62 7.70 -16.01 10.66
CA ILE A 62 6.59 -15.85 11.60
C ILE A 62 5.87 -17.18 11.83
N GLY A 63 5.85 -18.07 10.83
CA GLY A 63 5.09 -19.31 10.84
C GLY A 63 3.63 -19.13 10.44
N CYS A 64 3.30 -18.09 9.68
CA CYS A 64 1.95 -17.85 9.18
C CYS A 64 1.95 -17.32 7.75
N LYS A 65 0.85 -17.53 7.02
CA LYS A 65 0.63 -16.88 5.73
C LYS A 65 0.32 -15.41 5.98
N LEU A 66 1.08 -14.53 5.35
CA LEU A 66 0.83 -13.09 5.37
C LEU A 66 0.02 -12.69 4.15
N ASP A 67 -0.78 -11.63 4.28
CA ASP A 67 -1.55 -11.03 3.19
C ASP A 67 -0.62 -10.69 2.01
N CYS A 68 -1.12 -10.84 0.78
CA CYS A 68 -0.32 -10.46 -0.37
C CYS A 68 -0.12 -8.93 -0.38
N PRO A 69 1.08 -8.45 -0.77
CA PRO A 69 1.37 -7.03 -0.74
C PRO A 69 0.43 -6.21 -1.64
N GLU A 70 -0.06 -6.77 -2.74
CA GLU A 70 -0.98 -6.14 -3.67
C GLU A 70 -2.33 -5.83 -3.01
N GLU A 71 -3.00 -6.81 -2.40
CA GLU A 71 -4.28 -6.61 -1.70
C GLU A 71 -4.14 -5.61 -0.54
N VAL A 72 -3.01 -5.67 0.18
CA VAL A 72 -2.76 -4.74 1.28
C VAL A 72 -2.58 -3.32 0.77
N VAL A 73 -1.87 -3.16 -0.34
CA VAL A 73 -1.69 -1.87 -1.01
C VAL A 73 -3.01 -1.33 -1.49
N GLU A 74 -3.82 -2.13 -2.18
CA GLU A 74 -5.13 -1.73 -2.69
C GLU A 74 -6.04 -1.26 -1.57
N ARG A 75 -6.26 -2.11 -0.56
CA ARG A 75 -7.09 -1.81 0.61
C ARG A 75 -6.68 -0.52 1.31
N ARG A 76 -5.37 -0.29 1.44
CA ARG A 76 -4.86 0.90 2.11
C ARG A 76 -4.89 2.13 1.20
N THR A 77 -4.71 1.97 -0.10
CA THR A 77 -4.84 3.06 -1.10
C THR A 77 -6.27 3.57 -1.10
N LEU A 78 -7.25 2.66 -1.14
CA LEU A 78 -8.67 2.99 -0.98
C LEU A 78 -8.94 3.70 0.34
N LYS A 79 -8.43 3.18 1.47
CA LYS A 79 -8.59 3.84 2.77
C LYS A 79 -8.03 5.27 2.78
N LYS A 80 -6.88 5.51 2.14
CA LYS A 80 -6.31 6.86 2.03
C LYS A 80 -7.14 7.75 1.13
N LEU A 81 -7.62 7.25 0.00
CA LEU A 81 -8.52 8.00 -0.89
C LEU A 81 -9.78 8.43 -0.15
N LEU A 82 -10.43 7.51 0.57
CA LEU A 82 -11.59 7.81 1.41
C LEU A 82 -11.26 8.84 2.48
N SER A 83 -10.12 8.72 3.19
CA SER A 83 -9.72 9.72 4.20
C SER A 83 -9.51 11.13 3.63
N ILE A 84 -9.18 11.25 2.33
CA ILE A 84 -9.08 12.55 1.64
C ILE A 84 -10.48 13.07 1.30
N LEU A 85 -11.36 12.18 0.82
CA LEU A 85 -12.75 12.52 0.51
C LEU A 85 -13.54 12.91 1.76
N ASP A 86 -13.22 12.34 2.91
CA ASP A 86 -13.90 12.61 4.19
C ASP A 86 -13.33 13.84 4.90
N ASN A 87 -12.23 14.43 4.42
CA ASN A 87 -11.58 15.61 5.00
C ASN A 87 -11.65 16.81 4.05
N PRO A 88 -12.60 17.76 4.25
CA PRO A 88 -12.74 18.96 3.43
C PRO A 88 -11.48 19.84 3.41
N ASP A 89 -10.72 19.90 4.50
CA ASP A 89 -9.51 20.72 4.63
C ASP A 89 -8.30 20.09 3.93
N HIS A 90 -8.43 18.86 3.41
CA HIS A 90 -7.33 18.20 2.71
C HIS A 90 -7.05 18.91 1.38
N PRO A 91 -5.78 19.20 1.03
CA PRO A 91 -5.44 19.97 -0.18
C PRO A 91 -5.90 19.31 -1.49
N LEU A 92 -6.07 17.99 -1.49
CA LEU A 92 -6.56 17.21 -2.64
C LEU A 92 -8.10 17.00 -2.65
N HIS A 93 -8.83 17.45 -1.62
CA HIS A 93 -10.26 17.21 -1.49
C HIS A 93 -11.05 17.84 -2.63
N HIS A 94 -10.86 19.14 -2.88
CA HIS A 94 -11.55 19.87 -3.95
C HIS A 94 -11.29 19.28 -5.34
N LEU A 95 -10.07 18.81 -5.58
CA LEU A 95 -9.73 18.16 -6.85
C LEU A 95 -10.51 16.86 -7.03
N LEU A 96 -10.60 16.02 -5.99
CA LEU A 96 -11.37 14.79 -6.04
C LEU A 96 -12.88 15.03 -6.13
N GLN A 97 -13.40 16.05 -5.45
CA GLN A 97 -14.80 16.45 -5.59
C GLN A 97 -15.11 16.90 -7.03
N GLY A 98 -14.22 17.68 -7.65
CA GLY A 98 -14.35 18.08 -9.05
C GLY A 98 -14.25 16.92 -10.05
N GLN A 99 -13.71 15.76 -9.64
CA GLN A 99 -13.69 14.55 -10.46
C GLN A 99 -14.97 13.72 -10.34
N ARG A 100 -15.95 14.11 -9.52
CA ARG A 100 -17.19 13.34 -9.40
C ARG A 100 -18.14 13.62 -10.57
N SER A 101 -18.72 12.56 -11.11
CA SER A 101 -19.81 12.63 -12.06
C SER A 101 -21.04 13.27 -11.41
N THR A 102 -21.60 14.30 -12.03
CA THR A 102 -22.85 14.94 -11.58
C THR A 102 -24.05 13.99 -11.61
N PHE A 103 -24.03 12.98 -12.49
CA PHE A 103 -25.11 12.00 -12.61
C PHE A 103 -25.02 10.86 -11.59
N SER A 104 -23.83 10.28 -11.40
CA SER A 104 -23.68 9.05 -10.59
C SER A 104 -22.89 9.25 -9.29
N ASN A 105 -22.35 10.44 -9.06
CA ASN A 105 -21.46 10.78 -7.95
C ASN A 105 -20.17 9.91 -7.86
N ARG A 106 -19.89 9.09 -8.88
CA ARG A 106 -18.69 8.26 -9.00
C ARG A 106 -17.50 9.11 -9.46
N LEU A 107 -16.30 8.77 -9.00
CA LEU A 107 -15.07 9.38 -9.47
C LEU A 107 -14.82 9.03 -10.93
N ILE A 108 -14.59 10.05 -11.75
CA ILE A 108 -14.26 9.92 -13.17
C ILE A 108 -12.77 9.68 -13.31
N GLN A 109 -12.41 8.75 -14.19
CA GLN A 109 -11.01 8.44 -14.46
C GLN A 109 -10.27 9.68 -15.01
N LEU A 110 -9.13 10.00 -14.39
CA LEU A 110 -8.28 11.09 -14.84
C LEU A 110 -7.65 10.77 -16.20
N ARG A 111 -7.87 11.65 -17.18
CA ARG A 111 -7.18 11.59 -18.47
C ARG A 111 -5.71 11.93 -18.27
N CYS A 112 -4.85 10.92 -18.44
CA CYS A 112 -3.41 11.06 -18.28
C CYS A 112 -2.72 10.85 -19.63
N HIS A 113 -2.06 11.88 -20.15
CA HIS A 113 -1.30 11.78 -21.41
C HIS A 113 0.05 11.07 -21.23
N LYS A 114 0.64 11.14 -20.04
CA LYS A 114 1.96 10.54 -19.75
C LYS A 114 1.80 9.37 -18.79
N ASP A 115 2.50 8.28 -19.11
CA ASP A 115 2.61 7.08 -18.27
C ASP A 115 3.10 7.40 -16.85
N ARG A 116 4.01 8.37 -16.73
CA ARG A 116 4.48 8.83 -15.42
C ARG A 116 3.36 9.42 -14.57
N HIS A 117 2.43 10.18 -15.16
CA HIS A 117 1.33 10.78 -14.42
C HIS A 117 0.25 9.75 -14.08
N SER A 118 -0.08 8.86 -15.02
CA SER A 118 -1.08 7.80 -14.80
C SER A 118 -0.69 6.84 -13.67
N ARG A 119 0.61 6.70 -13.39
CA ARG A 119 1.16 5.90 -12.30
C ARG A 119 1.32 6.64 -10.97
N THR A 120 0.93 7.91 -10.87
CA THR A 120 0.91 8.61 -9.57
C THR A 120 -0.29 8.19 -8.72
N PHE A 121 -0.27 8.51 -7.43
CA PHE A 121 -1.31 8.12 -6.47
C PHE A 121 -2.73 8.39 -6.96
N LEU A 122 -3.06 9.62 -7.40
CA LEU A 122 -4.44 9.99 -7.71
C LEU A 122 -5.04 9.21 -8.89
N PRO A 123 -4.44 9.19 -10.10
CA PRO A 123 -5.00 8.41 -11.21
C PRO A 123 -5.00 6.91 -10.93
N SER A 124 -4.05 6.41 -10.14
CA SER A 124 -4.00 4.99 -9.77
C SER A 124 -5.07 4.62 -8.76
N ALA A 125 -5.31 5.47 -7.74
CA ALA A 125 -6.30 5.23 -6.69
C ALA A 125 -7.74 5.34 -7.20
N ILE A 126 -8.01 6.22 -8.17
CA ILE A 126 -9.35 6.36 -8.80
C ILE A 126 -9.70 5.14 -9.67
N ARG A 127 -8.69 4.37 -10.13
CA ARG A 127 -8.88 3.18 -10.96
C ARG A 127 -9.12 1.89 -10.18
N LEU A 128 -8.95 1.93 -8.85
CA LEU A 128 -9.28 0.82 -7.96
C LEU A 128 -10.81 0.73 -7.80
#